data_AF-A0A2V2FD89-F1
#
_entry.id   AF-A0A2V2FD89-F1
#
_cell.length_a   1.000
_cell.length_b   1.000
_cell.length_c   1.000
_cell.angle_alpha   90.00
_cell.angle_beta   90.00
_cell.angle_gamma   90.00
#
_symmetry.space_group_name_H-M   'P 1'
#
loop_
_entity.id
_entity.type
_entity.pdbx_description
1 polymer ?
#
loop_
_entity_poly.entity_id
_entity_poly.type
_entity_poly.pdbx_seq_one_letter_code
_entity_poly.pdbx_strand_id
1 'polypeptide(L)'
;MTEKQFQNLLAAEAVVHREGGIWFKTNEGRFQCVSDGTLAELKASDIVRKICSKDKIIEMIDRVGFITVIQAPNEKVRKEFYQQAMDKYDELEWIRVIKTAYLHGQDQRLQPYEEAYAKQAANYFHGEAAYLLNLPFSSIEAYIGEKVTSDDW
;
A
#
# COMPACT_ATOMS: atom_id res chain seq x y z
N MET A 1 9.89 11.15 -15.09
CA MET A 1 10.71 11.37 -13.87
C MET A 1 12.10 10.82 -14.14
N THR A 2 13.15 11.58 -13.83
CA THR A 2 14.54 11.17 -14.07
C THR A 2 15.17 10.59 -12.79
N GLU A 3 16.10 9.65 -12.94
CA GLU A 3 16.92 9.02 -11.88
C GLU A 3 17.42 10.02 -10.82
N LYS A 4 17.74 11.25 -11.26
CA LYS A 4 18.30 12.32 -10.44
C LYS A 4 17.28 13.02 -9.54
N GLN A 5 16.00 13.04 -9.93
CA GLN A 5 14.91 13.50 -9.07
C GLN A 5 14.64 12.49 -7.94
N PHE A 6 14.94 11.21 -8.18
CA PHE A 6 14.77 10.10 -7.25
C PHE A 6 15.83 10.07 -6.14
N GLN A 7 17.09 10.37 -6.46
CA GLN A 7 18.20 10.37 -5.48
C GLN A 7 18.06 11.45 -4.39
N ASN A 8 17.30 12.53 -4.63
CA ASN A 8 16.98 13.54 -3.61
C ASN A 8 15.87 13.11 -2.64
N LEU A 9 15.16 12.00 -2.88
CA LEU A 9 14.19 11.45 -1.93
C LEU A 9 14.83 10.77 -0.72
N LEU A 10 16.11 10.40 -0.78
CA LEU A 10 16.82 9.66 0.27
C LEU A 10 16.97 10.42 1.62
N ALA A 11 16.53 11.68 1.70
CA ALA A 11 16.53 12.48 2.93
C ALA A 11 15.14 13.00 3.36
N ALA A 12 14.07 12.73 2.60
CA ALA A 12 12.73 13.25 2.91
C ALA A 12 11.90 12.21 3.68
N GLU A 13 11.51 12.50 4.92
CA GLU A 13 10.66 11.59 5.72
C GLU A 13 9.28 11.42 5.08
N ALA A 14 9.07 10.30 4.36
CA ALA A 14 7.75 9.96 3.86
C ALA A 14 6.81 9.54 5.01
N VAL A 15 5.53 9.83 4.84
CA VAL A 15 4.48 9.61 5.84
C VAL A 15 3.26 8.95 5.23
N VAL A 16 2.54 8.23 6.08
CA VAL A 16 1.19 7.73 5.82
C VAL A 16 0.20 8.83 6.19
N HIS A 17 -0.68 9.21 5.27
CA HIS A 17 -1.68 10.25 5.49
C HIS A 17 -3.10 9.67 5.40
N ARG A 18 -4.00 10.07 6.31
CA ARG A 18 -5.36 9.54 6.44
C ARG A 18 -6.23 9.71 5.19
N GLU A 19 -5.98 10.76 4.40
CA GLU A 19 -6.71 11.00 3.14
C GLU A 19 -6.28 10.07 1.99
N GLY A 20 -5.30 9.18 2.22
CA GLY A 20 -4.90 8.15 1.28
C GLY A 20 -3.46 8.29 0.81
N GLY A 21 -2.73 7.17 0.80
CA GLY A 21 -1.43 7.04 0.17
C GLY A 21 -0.24 7.50 1.00
N ILE A 22 0.92 7.45 0.36
CA ILE A 22 2.22 7.81 0.92
C ILE A 22 2.68 9.13 0.35
N TRP A 23 3.17 9.99 1.23
CA TRP A 23 3.50 11.38 0.90
C TRP A 23 4.88 11.73 1.44
N PHE A 24 5.69 12.44 0.66
CA PHE A 24 6.98 12.94 1.13
C PHE A 24 7.05 14.45 1.03
N LYS A 25 7.69 15.07 2.01
CA LYS A 25 7.84 16.52 2.06
C LYS A 25 8.83 16.99 0.99
N THR A 26 8.44 17.98 0.21
CA THR A 26 9.30 18.63 -0.78
C THR A 26 10.06 19.80 -0.16
N ASN A 27 11.11 20.27 -0.84
CA ASN A 27 11.89 21.44 -0.40
C ASN A 27 11.05 22.73 -0.35
N GLU A 28 9.91 22.76 -1.05
CA GLU A 28 8.99 23.90 -1.12
C GLU A 28 7.95 23.89 0.03
N GLY A 29 8.07 22.95 0.98
CA GLY A 29 7.17 22.85 2.13
C GLY A 29 5.83 22.18 1.84
N ARG A 30 5.59 21.74 0.60
CA ARG A 30 4.44 20.92 0.19
C ARG A 30 4.75 19.44 0.36
N PHE A 31 3.75 18.59 0.15
CA PHE A 31 3.92 17.15 0.06
C PHE A 31 3.64 16.66 -1.36
N GLN A 32 4.39 15.65 -1.79
CA GLN A 32 4.16 14.96 -3.04
C GLN A 32 3.70 13.52 -2.77
N CYS A 33 2.61 13.11 -3.41
CA CYS A 33 2.08 11.76 -3.35
C CYS A 33 2.96 10.81 -4.16
N VAL A 34 3.28 9.64 -3.60
CA VAL A 34 4.12 8.64 -4.25
C VAL A 34 3.42 7.95 -5.42
N SER A 35 2.10 7.75 -5.36
CA SER A 35 1.39 6.96 -6.37
C SER A 35 1.20 7.69 -7.70
N ASP A 36 0.94 9.00 -7.65
CA ASP A 36 0.58 9.79 -8.83
C ASP A 36 1.37 11.10 -8.99
N GLY A 37 2.23 11.43 -8.02
CA GLY A 37 3.04 12.65 -8.04
C GLY A 37 2.28 13.93 -7.70
N THR A 38 1.02 13.85 -7.28
CA THR A 38 0.18 14.99 -6.89
C THR A 38 0.87 15.81 -5.80
N LEU A 39 0.90 17.13 -5.95
CA LEU A 39 1.41 18.06 -4.94
C LEU A 39 0.25 18.64 -4.12
N ALA A 40 0.32 18.54 -2.80
CA ALA A 40 -0.70 19.06 -1.89
C ALA A 40 -0.09 19.63 -0.61
N GLU A 41 -0.86 20.49 0.06
CA GLU A 41 -0.63 20.84 1.46
C GLU A 41 -1.41 19.85 2.32
N LEU A 42 -0.72 19.15 3.22
CA LEU A 42 -1.33 18.18 4.11
C LEU A 42 -1.61 18.80 5.48
N LYS A 43 -2.73 18.40 6.08
CA LYS A 43 -3.00 18.74 7.47
C LYS A 43 -2.15 17.84 8.35
N ALA A 44 -1.30 18.44 9.18
CA ALA A 44 -0.44 17.69 10.09
C ALA A 44 -1.22 16.75 11.03
N SER A 45 -2.47 17.10 11.39
CA SER A 45 -3.37 16.27 12.20
C SER A 45 -3.84 14.98 11.53
N ASP A 46 -3.73 14.90 10.21
CA ASP A 46 -4.13 13.73 9.40
C ASP A 46 -2.94 12.88 8.98
N ILE A 47 -1.71 13.28 9.36
CA ILE A 47 -0.53 12.41 9.31
C ILE A 47 -0.68 11.33 10.39
N VAL A 48 -0.73 10.08 9.96
CA VAL A 48 -0.94 8.94 10.87
C VAL A 48 0.39 8.49 11.48
N ARG A 49 1.40 8.28 10.64
CA ARG A 49 2.74 7.83 11.04
C ARG A 49 3.76 8.08 9.94
N LYS A 50 5.05 7.98 10.30
CA LYS A 50 6.10 7.78 9.30
C LYS A 50 5.94 6.43 8.60
N ILE A 51 6.45 6.32 7.39
CA ILE A 51 6.51 5.02 6.72
C ILE A 51 7.40 4.03 7.48
N CYS A 52 7.20 2.74 7.25
CA CYS A 52 8.01 1.70 7.86
C CYS A 52 9.44 1.62 7.28
N SER A 53 10.22 0.65 7.75
CA SER A 53 11.56 0.39 7.21
C SER A 53 11.50 -0.41 5.91
N LYS A 54 12.52 -0.25 5.08
CA LYS A 54 12.71 -1.07 3.87
C LYS A 54 12.72 -2.57 4.19
N ASP A 55 13.39 -2.97 5.27
CA ASP A 55 13.46 -4.38 5.70
C ASP A 55 12.08 -4.94 6.03
N LYS A 56 11.20 -4.15 6.68
CA LYS A 56 9.82 -4.57 6.94
C LYS A 56 9.05 -4.81 5.64
N ILE A 57 9.17 -3.91 4.66
CA ILE A 57 8.52 -4.11 3.35
C ILE A 57 9.02 -5.38 2.67
N ILE A 58 10.34 -5.60 2.65
CA ILE A 58 10.92 -6.80 2.04
C ILE A 58 10.36 -8.05 2.74
N GLU A 59 10.36 -8.08 4.08
CA GLU A 59 9.80 -9.20 4.84
C GLU A 59 8.31 -9.42 4.53
N MET A 60 7.51 -8.36 4.42
CA MET A 60 6.08 -8.47 4.09
C MET A 60 5.84 -9.00 2.68
N ILE A 61 6.64 -8.58 1.70
CA ILE A 61 6.57 -9.06 0.31
C ILE A 61 6.97 -10.53 0.25
N ASP A 62 8.09 -10.91 0.88
CA ASP A 62 8.57 -12.30 0.91
C ASP A 62 7.55 -13.25 1.58
N ARG A 63 6.73 -12.73 2.51
CA ARG A 63 5.72 -13.53 3.23
C ARG A 63 4.31 -13.44 2.65
N VAL A 64 4.10 -12.69 1.58
CA VAL A 64 2.75 -12.40 1.04
C VAL A 64 1.96 -13.66 0.68
N GLY A 65 2.66 -14.70 0.21
CA GLY A 65 2.08 -16.02 -0.07
C GLY A 65 1.43 -16.67 1.15
N PHE A 66 2.04 -16.50 2.33
CA PHE A 66 1.59 -17.07 3.61
C PHE A 66 0.59 -16.20 4.38
N ILE A 67 0.43 -14.92 4.02
CA ILE A 67 -0.51 -14.02 4.68
C ILE A 67 -1.96 -14.48 4.42
N THR A 68 -2.72 -14.71 5.49
CA THR A 68 -4.10 -15.19 5.43
C THR A 68 -5.08 -14.09 5.02
N VAL A 69 -6.05 -14.41 4.18
CA VAL A 69 -7.12 -13.47 3.79
C VAL A 69 -8.09 -13.13 4.93
N ILE A 70 -8.95 -12.14 4.72
CA ILE A 70 -10.05 -11.79 5.62
C ILE A 70 -11.14 -12.87 5.51
N GLN A 71 -11.32 -13.64 6.59
CA GLN A 71 -12.37 -14.63 6.72
C GLN A 71 -13.60 -13.99 7.37
N ALA A 72 -14.74 -14.05 6.71
CA ALA A 72 -15.99 -13.47 7.21
C ALA A 72 -17.19 -14.36 6.84
N PRO A 73 -18.18 -14.49 7.74
CA PRO A 73 -19.34 -15.37 7.52
C PRO A 73 -20.32 -14.85 6.44
N ASN A 74 -20.27 -13.56 6.14
CA ASN A 74 -21.11 -12.93 5.11
C ASN A 74 -20.50 -11.60 4.64
N GLU A 75 -21.10 -11.01 3.61
CA GLU A 75 -20.65 -9.75 2.99
C GLU A 75 -20.66 -8.56 3.95
N LYS A 76 -21.71 -8.43 4.77
CA LYS A 76 -21.81 -7.32 5.73
C LYS A 76 -20.63 -7.33 6.71
N VAL A 77 -20.36 -8.48 7.32
CA VAL A 77 -19.23 -8.64 8.26
C VAL A 77 -17.89 -8.47 7.53
N ARG A 78 -17.78 -8.92 6.28
CA ARG A 78 -16.55 -8.72 5.48
C ARG A 78 -16.26 -7.24 5.29
N LYS A 79 -17.27 -6.44 4.92
CA LYS A 79 -17.12 -4.98 4.78
C LYS A 79 -16.68 -4.31 6.08
N GLU A 80 -17.24 -4.73 7.22
CA GLU A 80 -16.82 -4.26 8.55
C GLU A 80 -15.34 -4.62 8.84
N PHE A 81 -14.91 -5.83 8.52
CA PHE A 81 -13.51 -6.25 8.70
C PHE A 81 -12.53 -5.53 7.77
N TYR A 82 -12.94 -5.23 6.53
CA TYR A 82 -12.15 -4.39 5.63
C TYR A 82 -11.94 -2.99 6.23
N GLN A 83 -13.01 -2.36 6.74
CA GLN A 83 -12.88 -1.06 7.40
C GLN A 83 -11.94 -1.12 8.61
N GLN A 84 -12.11 -2.11 9.49
CA GLN A 84 -11.25 -2.31 10.66
C GLN A 84 -9.78 -2.55 10.28
N ALA A 85 -9.53 -3.28 9.19
CA ALA A 85 -8.18 -3.50 8.67
C ALA A 85 -7.55 -2.18 8.18
N MET A 86 -8.31 -1.37 7.43
CA MET A 86 -7.83 -0.08 6.94
C MET A 86 -7.54 0.93 8.06
N ASP A 87 -8.35 0.92 9.13
CA ASP A 87 -8.20 1.84 10.26
C ASP A 87 -6.96 1.56 11.12
N LYS A 88 -6.30 0.40 10.95
CA LYS A 88 -5.05 0.05 11.65
C LYS A 88 -3.81 0.72 11.06
N TYR A 89 -3.87 1.16 9.79
CA TYR A 89 -2.72 1.70 9.05
C TYR A 89 -1.47 0.81 9.13
N ASP A 90 -1.68 -0.49 8.99
CA ASP A 90 -0.67 -1.54 9.12
C ASP A 90 -0.54 -2.32 7.80
N GLU A 91 0.71 -2.64 7.44
CA GLU A 91 1.07 -3.25 6.15
C GLU A 91 0.46 -4.64 6.00
N LEU A 92 0.46 -5.44 7.08
CA LEU A 92 -0.15 -6.77 7.05
C LEU A 92 -1.64 -6.65 6.73
N GLU A 93 -2.32 -5.70 7.34
CA GLU A 93 -3.77 -5.51 7.16
C GLU A 93 -4.12 -5.00 5.76
N TRP A 94 -3.31 -4.10 5.19
CA TRP A 94 -3.46 -3.69 3.79
C TRP A 94 -3.26 -4.85 2.82
N ILE A 95 -2.24 -5.69 3.05
CA ILE A 95 -2.02 -6.90 2.25
C ILE A 95 -3.23 -7.84 2.35
N ARG A 96 -3.78 -8.04 3.54
CA ARG A 96 -4.96 -8.89 3.74
C ARG A 96 -6.16 -8.37 2.95
N VAL A 97 -6.39 -7.06 2.92
CA VAL A 97 -7.44 -6.42 2.11
C VAL A 97 -7.21 -6.67 0.62
N ILE A 98 -6.01 -6.37 0.11
CA ILE A 98 -5.64 -6.55 -1.32
C ILE A 98 -5.80 -8.01 -1.74
N LYS A 99 -5.22 -8.94 -0.97
CA LYS A 99 -5.22 -10.37 -1.27
C LYS A 99 -6.64 -10.96 -1.25
N THR A 100 -7.49 -10.53 -0.31
CA THR A 100 -8.89 -10.98 -0.25
C THR A 100 -9.64 -10.56 -1.50
N ALA A 101 -9.55 -9.28 -1.89
CA ALA A 101 -10.20 -8.77 -3.08
C ALA A 101 -9.67 -9.46 -4.36
N TYR A 102 -8.35 -9.64 -4.47
CA TYR A 102 -7.74 -10.32 -5.60
C TYR A 102 -8.29 -11.75 -5.80
N LEU A 103 -8.31 -12.57 -4.75
CA LEU A 103 -8.82 -13.94 -4.84
C LEU A 103 -10.33 -13.98 -5.13
N HIS A 104 -11.11 -13.05 -4.57
CA HIS A 104 -12.51 -12.91 -4.96
C HIS A 104 -12.69 -12.51 -6.43
N GLY A 105 -11.78 -11.70 -6.99
CA GLY A 105 -11.74 -11.39 -8.42
C GLY A 105 -11.48 -12.63 -9.28
N GLN A 106 -10.50 -13.45 -8.89
CA GLN A 106 -10.20 -14.72 -9.57
C GLN A 106 -11.41 -15.67 -9.55
N ASP A 107 -12.15 -15.69 -8.45
CA ASP A 107 -13.35 -16.53 -8.30
C ASP A 107 -14.65 -15.89 -8.84
N GLN A 108 -14.57 -14.72 -9.49
CA GLN A 108 -15.75 -13.97 -9.99
C GLN A 108 -16.77 -13.59 -8.88
N ARG A 109 -16.30 -13.42 -7.64
CA ARG A 109 -17.08 -13.05 -6.44
C ARG A 109 -16.81 -11.62 -5.96
N LEU A 110 -15.91 -10.89 -6.62
CA LEU A 110 -15.49 -9.54 -6.25
C LEU A 110 -16.68 -8.58 -6.20
N GLN A 111 -16.80 -7.85 -5.10
CA GLN A 111 -17.80 -6.80 -4.94
C GLN A 111 -17.17 -5.41 -5.19
N PRO A 112 -17.94 -4.41 -5.67
CA PRO A 112 -17.41 -3.06 -5.93
C PRO A 112 -16.75 -2.39 -4.72
N TYR A 113 -17.23 -2.66 -3.51
CA TYR A 113 -16.62 -2.10 -2.29
C TYR A 113 -15.26 -2.75 -1.98
N GLU A 114 -15.06 -4.03 -2.33
CA GLU A 114 -13.80 -4.74 -2.13
C GLU A 114 -12.73 -4.16 -3.07
N GLU A 115 -13.12 -3.84 -4.32
CA GLU A 115 -12.24 -3.14 -5.27
C GLU A 115 -11.82 -1.76 -4.75
N ALA A 116 -12.78 -0.98 -4.23
CA ALA A 116 -12.48 0.34 -3.67
C ALA A 116 -11.51 0.28 -2.48
N TYR A 117 -11.71 -0.66 -1.55
CA TYR A 117 -10.78 -0.85 -0.44
C TYR A 117 -9.44 -1.40 -0.88
N ALA A 118 -9.40 -2.34 -1.83
CA ALA A 118 -8.15 -2.88 -2.36
C ALA A 118 -7.31 -1.78 -3.02
N LYS A 119 -7.95 -0.89 -3.79
CA LYS A 119 -7.28 0.29 -4.37
C LYS A 119 -6.73 1.22 -3.27
N GLN A 120 -7.51 1.47 -2.22
CA GLN A 120 -7.05 2.30 -1.10
C GLN A 120 -5.87 1.66 -0.35
N ALA A 121 -5.95 0.36 -0.06
CA ALA A 121 -4.88 -0.41 0.56
C ALA A 121 -3.62 -0.43 -0.32
N ALA A 122 -3.76 -0.57 -1.64
CA ALA A 122 -2.67 -0.52 -2.60
C ALA A 122 -1.99 0.86 -2.59
N ASN A 123 -2.74 1.96 -2.55
CA ASN A 123 -2.16 3.30 -2.44
C ASN A 123 -1.25 3.44 -1.20
N TYR A 124 -1.56 2.76 -0.10
CA TYR A 124 -0.71 2.71 1.07
C TYR A 124 0.46 1.72 0.91
N PHE A 125 0.18 0.42 0.81
CA PHE A 125 1.22 -0.61 0.80
C PHE A 125 2.14 -0.50 -0.41
N HIS A 126 1.58 -0.36 -1.62
CA HIS A 126 2.41 -0.17 -2.82
C HIS A 126 3.09 1.19 -2.82
N GLY A 127 2.51 2.20 -2.17
CA GLY A 127 3.17 3.50 -1.96
C GLY A 127 4.43 3.37 -1.10
N GLU A 128 4.35 2.63 0.01
CA GLU A 128 5.53 2.42 0.87
C GLU A 128 6.58 1.60 0.13
N ALA A 129 6.16 0.54 -0.57
CA ALA A 129 7.06 -0.30 -1.35
C ALA A 129 7.72 0.48 -2.50
N ALA A 130 6.98 1.26 -3.28
CA ALA A 130 7.51 2.10 -4.36
C ALA A 130 8.59 3.03 -3.85
N TYR A 131 8.31 3.71 -2.74
CA TYR A 131 9.22 4.64 -2.11
C TYR A 131 10.49 3.93 -1.59
N LEU A 132 10.33 2.86 -0.79
CA LEU A 132 11.45 2.19 -0.09
C LEU A 132 12.30 1.30 -1.01
N LEU A 133 11.70 0.71 -2.03
CA LEU A 133 12.38 -0.13 -3.02
C LEU A 133 12.92 0.68 -4.20
N ASN A 134 12.60 1.98 -4.28
CA ASN A 134 13.01 2.85 -5.38
C ASN A 134 12.49 2.31 -6.74
N LEU A 135 11.22 1.95 -6.78
CA LEU A 135 10.53 1.39 -7.94
C LEU A 135 9.34 2.28 -8.32
N PRO A 136 9.00 2.39 -9.62
CA PRO A 136 7.76 3.04 -10.03
C PRO A 136 6.55 2.38 -9.36
N PHE A 137 5.59 3.17 -8.88
CA PHE A 137 4.35 2.65 -8.26
C PHE A 137 3.65 1.62 -9.15
N SER A 138 3.59 1.86 -10.46
CA SER A 138 2.99 0.97 -11.46
C SER A 138 3.70 -0.38 -11.63
N SER A 139 4.94 -0.51 -11.14
CA SER A 139 5.72 -1.77 -11.23
C SER A 139 5.61 -2.64 -9.98
N ILE A 140 5.08 -2.10 -8.87
CA ILE A 140 5.06 -2.80 -7.58
C ILE A 140 4.20 -4.06 -7.61
N GLU A 141 3.03 -4.01 -8.26
CA GLU A 141 2.16 -5.19 -8.33
C GLU A 141 2.83 -6.35 -9.07
N ALA A 142 3.50 -6.08 -10.19
CA ALA A 142 4.28 -7.07 -10.92
C ALA A 142 5.45 -7.61 -10.08
N TYR A 143 6.18 -6.72 -9.40
CA TYR A 143 7.29 -7.09 -8.52
C TYR A 143 6.86 -8.02 -7.39
N ILE A 144 5.72 -7.73 -6.73
CA ILE A 144 5.16 -8.61 -5.71
C ILE A 144 4.75 -9.95 -6.33
N GLY A 145 4.08 -9.92 -7.48
CA GLY A 145 3.63 -11.11 -8.20
C GLY A 145 4.76 -12.10 -8.50
N GLU A 146 5.90 -11.61 -9.01
CA GLU A 146 7.09 -12.43 -9.28
C GLU A 146 7.58 -13.16 -8.02
N LYS A 147 7.56 -12.47 -6.86
CA LYS A 147 7.98 -13.03 -5.57
C LYS A 147 7.03 -14.09 -5.03
N VAL A 148 5.72 -13.95 -5.28
CA VAL A 148 4.74 -14.97 -4.89
C VAL A 148 4.88 -16.24 -5.74
N THR A 149 5.21 -16.07 -7.02
CA THR A 149 5.36 -17.20 -7.95
C THR A 149 6.71 -17.91 -7.86
N SER A 150 7.73 -17.26 -7.29
CA SER A 150 9.07 -17.85 -7.12
C SER A 150 9.22 -18.77 -5.91
N ASP A 151 8.17 -18.97 -5.12
CA ASP A 151 8.10 -20.08 -4.16
C ASP A 151 7.93 -21.39 -4.96
N ASP A 152 9.01 -21.79 -5.63
CA ASP A 152 9.21 -23.16 -6.09
C ASP A 152 9.14 -24.08 -4.87
N TRP A 153 8.22 -25.02 -4.95
CA TRP A 153 7.93 -26.12 -4.02
C TRP A 153 9.12 -27.05 -3.79
#